data_AF-A0A5K0WF00-F1
#
_entry.id   AF-A0A5K0WF00-F1
#
_cell.length_a   1.000
_cell.length_b   1.000
_cell.length_c   1.000
_cell.angle_alpha   90.00
_cell.angle_beta   90.00
_cell.angle_gamma   90.00
#
_symmetry.space_group_name_H-M   'P 1'
#
loop_
_entity.id
_entity.type
_entity.pdbx_description
1 polymer ?
#
loop_
_entity_poly.entity_id
_entity_poly.type
_entity_poly.pdbx_seq_one_letter_code
_entity_poly.pdbx_strand_id
1 'polypeptide(L)'
;MDAQSLLASASINIGLVFIILVLFSIFKKQPGNAVVYRARIMSRDEAAFPACYQEDAFSFRRFLPSFEWVGRAFRVTEDELMRNCGLDALVVIRLFKFG
;
A
#
# COMPACT_ATOMS: atom_id res chain seq x y z
N MET A 1 -22.01 7.86 27.08
CA MET A 1 -21.44 6.90 26.10
C MET A 1 -21.03 5.67 26.87
N ASP A 2 -21.52 4.50 26.47
CA ASP A 2 -21.13 3.24 27.11
C ASP A 2 -19.77 2.81 26.55
N ALA A 3 -18.81 2.58 27.44
CA ALA A 3 -17.47 2.12 27.10
C ALA A 3 -17.50 0.78 26.34
N GLN A 4 -18.49 -0.07 26.64
CA GLN A 4 -18.67 -1.34 25.95
C GLN A 4 -19.07 -1.15 24.48
N SER A 5 -19.97 -0.20 24.19
CA SER A 5 -20.36 0.11 22.81
C SER A 5 -19.20 0.72 22.02
N LEU A 6 -18.38 1.55 22.66
CA LEU A 6 -17.16 2.10 22.06
C LEU A 6 -16.15 1.00 21.71
N LEU A 7 -15.89 0.08 22.65
CA LEU A 7 -14.96 -1.03 22.45
C LEU A 7 -15.44 -2.00 21.36
N ALA A 8 -16.74 -2.30 21.34
CA ALA A 8 -17.34 -3.13 20.30
C ALA A 8 -17.19 -2.49 18.91
N SER A 9 -17.51 -1.20 18.79
CA SER A 9 -17.36 -0.48 17.52
C SER A 9 -15.90 -0.38 17.07
N ALA A 10 -14.98 -0.06 17.98
CA ALA A 10 -13.55 0.04 17.67
C ALA A 10 -12.98 -1.31 17.24
N SER A 11 -13.31 -2.40 17.94
CA SER A 11 -12.82 -3.75 17.60
C SER A 11 -13.30 -4.22 16.23
N ILE A 12 -14.56 -3.96 15.88
CA ILE A 12 -15.09 -4.25 14.54
C ILE A 12 -14.32 -3.48 13.46
N ASN A 13 -14.12 -2.17 13.64
CA ASN A 13 -13.40 -1.35 12.68
C ASN A 13 -11.94 -1.79 12.52
N ILE A 14 -11.24 -2.06 13.63
CA ILE A 14 -9.86 -2.55 13.60
C ILE A 14 -9.77 -3.91 12.90
N GLY A 15 -10.67 -4.84 13.23
CA GLY A 15 -10.74 -6.15 12.58
C GLY A 15 -10.96 -6.04 11.07
N LEU A 16 -11.89 -5.18 10.65
CA LEU A 16 -12.16 -4.93 9.24
C LEU A 16 -10.95 -4.33 8.51
N VAL A 17 -10.27 -3.35 9.12
CA VAL A 17 -9.04 -2.76 8.56
C VAL A 17 -7.97 -3.82 8.40
N PHE A 18 -7.80 -4.73 9.36
CA PHE A 18 -6.82 -5.80 9.25
C PHE A 18 -7.11 -6.76 8.08
N ILE A 19 -8.39 -7.16 7.91
CA ILE A 19 -8.82 -7.98 6.78
C ILE A 19 -8.52 -7.29 5.44
N ILE A 20 -8.87 -6.00 5.32
CA ILE A 20 -8.62 -5.20 4.11
C ILE A 20 -7.11 -5.10 3.84
N LEU A 21 -6.29 -4.87 4.86
CA LEU A 21 -4.83 -4.76 4.69
C LEU A 21 -4.18 -6.09 4.26
N VAL A 22 -4.68 -7.22 4.76
CA VAL A 22 -4.26 -8.56 4.32
C VAL A 22 -4.63 -8.76 2.85
N LEU A 23 -5.90 -8.51 2.48
CA LEU A 23 -6.36 -8.63 1.09
C LEU A 23 -5.57 -7.72 0.16
N PHE A 24 -5.36 -6.46 0.53
CA PHE A 24 -4.53 -5.51 -0.20
C PHE A 24 -3.11 -6.06 -0.41
N SER A 25 -2.49 -6.61 0.63
CA SER A 25 -1.13 -7.15 0.57
C SER A 25 -1.02 -8.36 -0.35
N ILE A 26 -2.09 -9.14 -0.51
CA ILE A 26 -2.16 -10.27 -1.44
C ILE A 26 -2.44 -9.78 -2.86
N PHE A 27 -3.48 -8.98 -3.06
CA PHE A 27 -3.91 -8.52 -4.39
C PHE A 27 -2.89 -7.63 -5.07
N LYS A 28 -2.17 -6.79 -4.32
CA LYS A 28 -1.08 -5.97 -4.85
C LYS A 28 0.05 -6.80 -5.46
N LYS A 29 0.28 -8.04 -5.00
CA LYS A 29 1.34 -8.92 -5.52
C LYS A 29 0.95 -9.70 -6.77
N GLN A 30 -0.34 -9.74 -7.10
CA GLN A 30 -0.81 -10.52 -8.23
C GLN A 30 -0.47 -9.79 -9.55
N PRO A 31 0.11 -10.50 -10.55
CA PRO A 31 0.49 -9.90 -11.82
C PRO A 31 -0.71 -9.30 -12.57
N GLY A 32 -1.86 -9.98 -12.56
CA GLY A 32 -3.08 -9.48 -13.20
C GLY A 32 -3.60 -8.16 -12.63
N ASN A 33 -3.25 -7.83 -11.38
CA ASN A 33 -3.67 -6.58 -10.75
C ASN A 33 -2.61 -5.46 -10.83
N ALA A 34 -1.48 -5.70 -11.51
CA ALA A 34 -0.39 -4.73 -11.60
C ALA A 34 -0.83 -3.40 -12.21
N VAL A 35 -1.71 -3.44 -13.21
CA VAL A 35 -2.27 -2.25 -13.88
C VAL A 35 -3.01 -1.36 -12.88
N VAL A 36 -3.70 -1.94 -11.89
CA VAL A 36 -4.45 -1.18 -10.88
C VAL A 36 -3.51 -0.66 -9.78
N TYR A 37 -2.69 -1.54 -9.19
CA TYR A 37 -1.89 -1.19 -8.01
C TYR A 37 -0.56 -0.49 -8.33
N ARG A 38 -0.12 -0.49 -9.59
CA ARG A 38 1.14 0.14 -10.05
C ARG A 38 1.00 0.95 -11.33
N ALA A 39 -0.20 1.45 -11.62
CA ALA A 39 -0.49 2.29 -12.80
C ALA A 39 0.59 3.37 -13.06
N ARG A 40 0.99 4.10 -12.01
CA ARG A 40 1.98 5.19 -12.13
C ARG A 40 3.38 4.71 -12.51
N ILE A 41 3.85 3.58 -11.95
CA ILE A 41 5.15 3.02 -12.30
C ILE A 41 5.11 2.55 -13.76
N MET A 42 4.05 1.84 -14.12
CA MET A 42 3.81 1.35 -15.49
C MET A 42 3.75 2.49 -16.52
N SER A 43 3.14 3.62 -16.17
CA SER A 43 3.05 4.78 -17.05
C SER A 43 4.37 5.53 -17.25
N ARG A 44 5.36 5.32 -16.38
CA ARG A 44 6.66 6.00 -16.42
C ARG A 44 7.75 5.14 -17.04
N ASP A 45 7.69 3.83 -16.79
CA ASP A 45 8.69 2.89 -17.27
C ASP A 45 8.06 1.49 -17.40
N GLU A 46 7.75 1.10 -18.64
CA GLU A 46 7.17 -0.21 -18.98
C GLU A 46 8.13 -1.37 -18.65
N ALA A 47 9.44 -1.10 -18.57
CA ALA A 47 10.45 -2.09 -18.22
C ALA A 47 10.67 -2.23 -16.71
N ALA A 48 10.11 -1.34 -15.89
CA ALA A 48 10.27 -1.32 -14.44
C ALA A 48 9.34 -2.31 -13.69
N PHE A 49 9.04 -3.46 -14.28
CA PHE A 49 8.37 -4.53 -13.53
C PHE A 49 9.32 -5.05 -12.44
N PRO A 50 8.93 -5.00 -11.16
CA PRO A 50 9.73 -5.60 -10.10
C PRO A 50 9.95 -7.10 -10.37
N ALA A 51 11.08 -7.64 -9.94
CA ALA A 51 11.41 -9.08 -10.06
C ALA A 51 10.25 -9.99 -9.62
N CYS A 52 9.43 -9.59 -8.64
CA CYS A 52 8.26 -10.37 -8.23
C CYS A 52 7.17 -10.57 -9.30
N TYR A 53 7.21 -9.83 -10.43
CA TYR A 53 6.34 -10.00 -11.60
C TYR A 53 7.04 -10.66 -12.78
N GLN A 54 8.38 -10.66 -12.79
CA GLN A 54 9.21 -11.24 -13.83
C GLN A 54 9.46 -12.75 -13.61
N GLU A 55 9.30 -13.22 -12.37
CA GLU A 55 9.34 -14.65 -12.05
C GLU A 55 8.05 -15.34 -12.55
N ASP A 56 8.17 -16.12 -13.64
CA ASP A 56 7.11 -16.91 -14.28
C ASP A 56 6.64 -18.13 -13.45
N ALA A 57 7.21 -18.38 -12.28
CA ALA A 57 6.75 -19.47 -11.42
C ALA A 57 5.52 -19.03 -10.62
N PHE A 58 4.38 -19.70 -10.84
CA PHE A 58 3.24 -19.72 -9.91
C PHE A 58 3.75 -20.05 -8.49
N SER A 59 4.04 -19.01 -7.70
CA SER A 59 4.59 -19.17 -6.36
C SER A 59 3.48 -18.93 -5.35
N PHE A 60 3.13 -19.96 -4.57
CA PHE A 60 2.24 -19.86 -3.42
C PHE A 60 2.67 -18.75 -2.43
N ARG A 61 3.95 -18.36 -2.46
CA ARG A 61 4.51 -17.22 -1.70
C ARG A 61 3.86 -15.88 -2.02
N ARG A 62 3.22 -15.70 -3.20
CA ARG A 62 2.45 -14.49 -3.55
C ARG A 62 1.14 -14.36 -2.76
N PHE A 63 0.57 -15.46 -2.25
CA PHE A 63 -0.63 -15.45 -1.42
C PHE A 63 -0.34 -15.22 0.07
N LEU A 64 0.91 -15.33 0.50
CA LEU A 64 1.28 -14.91 1.85
C LEU A 64 1.25 -13.38 1.92
N PRO A 65 0.50 -12.77 2.86
CA PRO A 65 0.53 -11.32 3.04
C PRO A 65 1.95 -10.89 3.40
N SER A 66 2.46 -9.79 2.81
CA SER A 66 3.66 -9.13 3.32
C SER A 66 3.39 -7.66 3.58
N PHE A 67 3.87 -7.19 4.72
CA PHE A 67 3.70 -5.81 5.18
C PHE A 67 4.96 -4.96 4.98
N GLU A 68 5.99 -5.47 4.29
CA GLU A 68 7.20 -4.71 3.97
C GLU A 68 6.92 -3.39 3.23
N TRP A 69 5.81 -3.34 2.48
CA TRP A 69 5.40 -2.13 1.78
C TRP A 69 5.06 -0.98 2.73
N VAL A 70 4.64 -1.27 3.97
CA VAL A 70 4.35 -0.26 5.00
C VAL A 70 5.64 0.46 5.34
N GLY A 71 6.69 -0.28 5.71
CA GLY A 71 8.01 0.29 6.02
C GLY A 71 8.61 1.04 4.84
N ARG A 72 8.44 0.53 3.61
CA ARG A 72 8.87 1.25 2.40
C ARG A 72 8.10 2.56 2.18
N ALA A 73 6.80 2.59 2.46
CA ALA A 73 6.00 3.81 2.33
C ALA A 73 6.43 4.91 3.31
N PHE A 74 6.84 4.55 4.52
CA PHE A 74 7.35 5.50 5.51
C PHE A 74 8.78 5.99 5.24
N ARG A 75 9.56 5.30 4.39
CA ARG A 75 10.95 5.65 4.07
C ARG A 75 11.09 6.66 2.93
N VAL A 76 10.00 7.02 2.25
CA VAL A 76 10.03 7.98 1.14
C VAL A 76 10.38 9.37 1.67
N THR A 77 11.41 10.00 1.11
CA THR A 77 11.84 11.35 1.51
C THR A 77 10.96 12.44 0.89
N GLU A 78 10.99 13.65 1.45
CA GLU A 78 10.23 14.77 0.89
C GLU A 78 10.71 15.16 -0.50
N ASP A 79 12.02 15.09 -0.76
CA ASP A 79 12.59 15.34 -2.10
C ASP A 79 12.12 14.29 -3.11
N GLU A 80 12.08 13.01 -2.70
CA GLU A 80 11.57 11.93 -3.54
C GLU A 80 10.07 12.11 -3.80
N LEU A 81 9.30 12.52 -2.79
CA LEU A 81 7.88 12.81 -2.93
C LEU A 81 7.62 14.01 -3.84
N MET A 82 8.40 15.08 -3.72
CA MET A 82 8.29 16.26 -4.58
C MET A 82 8.62 15.90 -6.03
N ARG A 83 9.73 15.17 -6.26
CA ARG A 83 10.16 14.75 -7.59
C ARG A 83 9.18 13.77 -8.23
N ASN A 84 8.70 12.79 -7.47
CA ASN A 84 7.91 11.69 -8.02
C ASN A 84 6.41 11.98 -8.01
N CYS A 85 5.90 12.81 -7.11
CA CYS A 85 4.47 13.01 -6.89
C CYS A 85 4.00 14.46 -7.01
N GLY A 86 4.89 15.45 -6.99
CA GLY A 86 4.55 16.86 -7.10
C GLY A 86 4.33 17.57 -5.76
N LEU A 87 4.07 18.87 -5.84
CA LEU A 87 3.89 19.74 -4.67
C LEU A 87 2.59 19.45 -3.92
N ASP A 88 1.51 19.16 -4.64
CA ASP A 88 0.19 18.84 -4.08
C ASP A 88 0.26 17.62 -3.15
N ALA A 89 0.91 16.54 -3.60
CA ALA A 89 1.12 15.35 -2.79
C ALA A 89 1.96 15.63 -1.54
N LEU A 90 3.01 16.44 -1.67
CA LEU A 90 3.86 16.83 -0.55
C LEU A 90 3.07 17.62 0.51
N VAL A 91 2.26 18.60 0.09
CA VAL A 91 1.44 19.40 1.00
C VAL A 91 0.43 18.52 1.73
N VAL A 92 -0.24 17.61 1.04
CA VAL A 92 -1.19 16.67 1.67
C VAL A 92 -0.50 15.81 2.73
N ILE A 93 0.66 15.22 2.43
CA ILE A 93 1.41 14.42 3.41
C ILE A 93 1.86 15.27 4.60
N ARG A 94 2.23 16.53 4.38
CA ARG A 94 2.57 17.44 5.49
C ARG A 94 1.39 17.76 6.38
N LEU A 95 0.18 17.90 5.83
CA LEU A 95 -1.04 18.07 6.64
C LEU A 95 -1.27 16.85 7.56
N PHE A 96 -1.06 15.62 7.05
CA PHE A 96 -1.14 14.41 7.87
C PHE A 96 -0.02 14.27 8.92
N LYS A 97 1.17 14.83 8.67
CA LYS A 97 2.27 14.85 9.66
C LYS A 97 2.07 15.93 10.73
N PHE A 98 1.36 17.00 10.39
CA PHE A 98 1.13 18.13 11.27
C PHE A 98 -0.06 17.91 12.22
N GLY A 99 -1.13 17.28 11.72
CA GLY A 99 -2.31 16.90 12.52
C GLY A 99 -1.99 15.80 13.52
#